data_AF-A0A317N500-F1
#
_entry.id   AF-A0A317N500-F1
#
_cell.length_a   1.000
_cell.length_b   1.000
_cell.length_c   1.000
_cell.angle_alpha   90.00
_cell.angle_beta   90.00
_cell.angle_gamma   90.00
#
_symmetry.space_group_name_H-M   'P 1'
#
loop_
_entity.id
_entity.type
_entity.pdbx_description
1 polymer ?
#
loop_
_entity_poly.entity_id
_entity_poly.type
_entity_poly.pdbx_seq_one_letter_code
_entity_poly.pdbx_strand_id
1 'polypeptide(L)'
;MKRRLTLVLLIAAIGAQTFALTACSSERKDLLSLETCGSLVFPHGVKLVEFEQQTGFGDEVVTAVVEIPADEMDDFKTKSGLAKFTAGVPKDWKYHWRDTKSLPLLESEQAYRADEEQLAQTRWVAYTTKDTSEIVFIHALC
;
A
#
# COMPACT_ATOMS: atom_id res chain seq x y z
N MET A 1 59.94 22.58 19.67
CA MET A 1 60.44 21.26 20.09
C MET A 1 59.49 20.17 19.60
N LYS A 2 60.03 19.14 18.96
CA LYS A 2 59.36 17.99 18.31
C LYS A 2 58.79 16.99 19.33
N ARG A 3 57.66 16.33 19.02
CA ARG A 3 57.34 14.89 19.25
C ARG A 3 55.92 14.57 18.74
N ARG A 4 55.81 14.08 17.50
CA ARG A 4 55.61 12.67 17.07
C ARG A 4 54.20 12.13 17.38
N LEU A 5 53.28 12.28 16.40
CA LEU A 5 52.07 11.47 16.25
C LEU A 5 52.47 10.07 15.76
N THR A 6 52.10 9.03 16.49
CA THR A 6 52.15 7.64 16.02
C THR A 6 50.73 7.24 15.62
N LEU A 7 50.51 7.09 14.32
CA LEU A 7 49.25 6.63 13.73
C LEU A 7 49.24 5.09 13.80
N VAL A 8 48.36 4.50 14.61
CA VAL A 8 48.11 3.05 14.60
C VAL A 8 46.91 2.81 13.69
N LEU A 9 47.18 2.30 12.48
CA LEU A 9 46.14 1.78 11.57
C LEU A 9 45.57 0.49 12.16
N LEU A 10 44.38 0.56 12.75
CA LEU A 10 43.51 -0.59 12.97
C LEU A 10 42.66 -0.77 11.71
N ILE A 11 43.04 -1.76 10.90
CA ILE A 11 42.25 -2.25 9.77
C ILE A 11 41.08 -3.04 10.38
N ALA A 12 39.95 -2.39 10.59
CA ALA A 12 38.70 -3.09 10.86
C ALA A 12 38.15 -3.63 9.54
N ALA A 13 38.15 -4.95 9.40
CA ALA A 13 37.51 -5.64 8.28
C ALA A 13 36.00 -5.32 8.29
N ILE A 14 35.57 -4.49 7.35
CA ILE A 14 34.14 -4.23 7.11
C ILE A 14 33.59 -5.47 6.43
N GLY A 15 33.07 -6.39 7.24
CA GLY A 15 32.20 -7.46 6.77
C GLY A 15 30.98 -6.81 6.13
N ALA A 16 30.86 -6.95 4.80
CA ALA A 16 29.68 -6.59 4.05
C ALA A 16 28.53 -7.50 4.52
N GLN A 17 27.75 -7.01 5.49
CA GLN A 17 26.51 -7.67 5.88
C GLN A 17 25.50 -7.40 4.77
N THR A 18 25.26 -8.41 3.95
CA THR A 18 24.18 -8.48 2.97
C THR A 18 22.83 -8.49 3.72
N PHE A 19 22.32 -7.32 4.06
CA PHE A 19 20.94 -7.13 4.53
C PHE A 19 20.05 -6.84 3.33
N ALA A 20 19.67 -7.86 2.59
CA ALA A 20 18.57 -7.76 1.64
C ALA A 20 17.99 -9.16 1.49
N LEU A 21 16.68 -9.32 1.74
CA LEU A 21 15.76 -10.32 1.17
C LEU A 21 14.52 -10.58 2.05
N THR A 22 14.41 -10.04 3.26
CA THR A 22 13.23 -10.29 4.12
C THR A 22 12.00 -9.42 3.80
N ALA A 23 12.16 -8.26 3.14
CA ALA A 23 11.06 -7.32 2.90
C ALA A 23 10.09 -7.76 1.79
N CYS A 24 10.58 -8.41 0.72
CA CYS A 24 9.70 -8.89 -0.36
C CYS A 24 8.78 -10.04 0.09
N SER A 25 9.20 -10.83 1.08
CA SER A 25 8.40 -11.96 1.56
C SER A 25 7.20 -11.53 2.40
N SER A 26 7.30 -10.44 3.17
CA SER A 26 6.18 -9.92 3.95
C SER A 26 5.16 -9.25 3.04
N GLU A 27 5.60 -8.40 2.12
CA GLU A 27 4.73 -7.71 1.18
C GLU A 27 3.88 -8.68 0.34
N ARG A 28 4.47 -9.78 -0.14
CA ARG A 28 3.71 -10.79 -0.89
C ARG A 28 2.67 -11.51 -0.04
N LYS A 29 2.96 -11.75 1.24
CA LYS A 29 2.01 -12.34 2.18
C LYS A 29 0.82 -11.41 2.40
N ASP A 30 1.08 -10.12 2.58
CA ASP A 30 0.05 -9.11 2.83
C ASP A 30 -0.84 -8.91 1.58
N LEU A 31 -0.25 -8.88 0.38
CA LEU A 31 -0.99 -8.90 -0.88
C LEU A 31 -1.86 -10.16 -1.03
N LEU A 32 -1.36 -11.33 -0.62
CA LEU A 32 -2.14 -12.57 -0.65
C LEU A 32 -3.36 -12.52 0.29
N SER A 33 -3.24 -11.87 1.46
CA SER A 33 -4.38 -11.64 2.35
C SER A 33 -5.45 -10.78 1.67
N LEU A 34 -5.06 -9.71 0.97
CA LEU A 34 -5.97 -8.86 0.21
C LEU A 34 -6.62 -9.60 -0.98
N GLU A 35 -5.85 -10.43 -1.69
CA GLU A 35 -6.38 -11.27 -2.78
C GLU A 35 -7.44 -12.25 -2.25
N THR A 36 -7.21 -12.80 -1.05
CA THR A 36 -8.11 -13.81 -0.44
C THR A 36 -9.36 -13.16 0.15
N CYS A 37 -9.23 -12.19 1.06
CA CYS A 37 -10.37 -11.55 1.72
C CYS A 37 -11.16 -10.64 0.76
N GLY A 38 -10.44 -9.90 -0.08
CA GLY A 38 -11.04 -8.97 -1.04
C GLY A 38 -11.37 -9.59 -2.39
N SER A 39 -11.06 -10.86 -2.66
CA SER A 39 -11.19 -11.39 -4.04
C SER A 39 -10.56 -10.46 -5.10
N LEU A 40 -9.43 -9.85 -4.74
CA LEU A 40 -8.70 -8.90 -5.57
C LEU A 40 -7.63 -9.63 -6.37
N VAL A 41 -7.27 -9.09 -7.53
CA VAL A 41 -6.22 -9.64 -8.40
C VAL A 41 -5.26 -8.52 -8.75
N PHE A 42 -4.13 -8.47 -8.04
CA PHE A 42 -3.13 -7.42 -8.27
C PHE A 42 -2.23 -7.73 -9.46
N PRO A 43 -1.82 -6.70 -10.22
CA PRO A 43 -0.82 -6.86 -11.26
C PRO A 43 0.59 -6.94 -10.66
N HIS A 44 1.57 -7.33 -11.47
CA HIS A 44 2.94 -7.57 -11.00
C HIS A 44 3.66 -6.28 -10.56
N GLY A 45 3.27 -5.12 -11.09
CA GLY A 45 3.85 -3.82 -10.75
C GLY A 45 3.24 -3.15 -9.52
N VAL A 46 2.33 -3.82 -8.80
CA VAL A 46 1.74 -3.26 -7.59
C VAL A 46 2.80 -3.04 -6.52
N LYS A 47 2.68 -1.92 -5.81
CA LYS A 47 3.49 -1.62 -4.64
C LYS A 47 2.58 -1.47 -3.42
N LEU A 48 2.88 -2.22 -2.36
CA LEU A 48 2.20 -2.04 -1.08
C LEU A 48 2.74 -0.78 -0.37
N VAL A 49 1.85 0.17 -0.07
CA VAL A 49 2.18 1.41 0.64
C VAL A 49 1.93 1.25 2.13
N GLU A 50 0.77 0.68 2.47
CA GLU A 50 0.33 0.46 3.83
C GLU A 50 -0.54 -0.79 3.87
N PHE A 51 -0.46 -1.53 4.97
CA PHE A 51 -1.27 -2.70 5.24
C PHE A 51 -1.56 -2.78 6.73
N GLU A 52 -2.80 -3.06 7.05
CA GLU A 52 -3.25 -3.34 8.40
C GLU A 52 -4.24 -4.51 8.35
N GLN A 53 -4.10 -5.41 9.32
CA GLN A 53 -4.98 -6.56 9.50
C GLN A 53 -5.48 -6.52 10.94
N GLN A 54 -6.80 -6.48 11.10
CA GLN A 54 -7.47 -6.46 12.39
C GLN A 54 -8.38 -7.69 12.50
N THR A 55 -8.37 -8.32 13.67
CA THR A 55 -9.32 -9.41 13.99
C THR A 55 -10.13 -8.97 15.20
N GLY A 56 -11.45 -8.92 15.05
CA GLY A 56 -12.35 -8.44 16.10
C GLY A 56 -13.70 -9.15 16.03
N PHE A 57 -14.18 -9.64 17.18
CA PHE A 57 -15.49 -10.33 17.29
C PHE A 57 -15.73 -11.51 16.34
N GLY A 58 -14.67 -12.09 15.78
CA GLY A 58 -14.75 -13.23 14.85
C GLY A 58 -14.65 -12.84 13.39
N ASP A 59 -14.74 -11.55 13.07
CA ASP A 59 -14.53 -11.01 11.74
C ASP A 59 -13.05 -10.62 11.57
N GLU A 60 -12.52 -10.85 10.37
CA GLU A 60 -11.18 -10.39 9.99
C GLU A 60 -11.31 -9.29 8.97
N VAL A 61 -10.60 -8.18 9.19
CA VAL A 61 -10.63 -7.02 8.31
C VAL A 61 -9.22 -6.74 7.86
N VAL A 62 -9.05 -6.62 6.55
CA VAL A 62 -7.79 -6.17 5.94
C VAL A 62 -8.00 -4.81 5.30
N THR A 63 -7.17 -3.85 5.67
CA THR A 63 -7.11 -2.53 5.04
C THR A 63 -5.74 -2.34 4.42
N ALA A 64 -5.72 -1.69 3.26
CA ALA A 64 -4.47 -1.45 2.56
C ALA A 64 -4.53 -0.22 1.68
N VAL A 65 -3.33 0.30 1.41
CA VAL A 65 -3.11 1.27 0.35
C VAL A 65 -2.03 0.73 -0.56
N VAL A 66 -2.32 0.71 -1.87
CA VAL A 66 -1.40 0.23 -2.89
C VAL A 66 -1.22 1.27 -3.99
N GLU A 67 -0.03 1.31 -4.61
CA GLU A 67 0.19 2.04 -5.85
C GLU A 67 0.12 1.04 -7.01
N ILE A 68 -0.79 1.26 -7.96
CA ILE A 68 -0.92 0.47 -9.19
C ILE A 68 -0.45 1.34 -10.36
N PRO A 69 0.42 0.84 -11.25
CA PRO A 69 0.74 1.55 -12.49
C PRO A 69 -0.51 1.93 -13.28
N ALA A 70 -0.59 3.16 -13.80
CA ALA A 70 -1.81 3.66 -14.44
C ALA A 70 -2.25 2.81 -15.65
N ASP A 71 -1.30 2.20 -16.35
CA ASP A 71 -1.52 1.27 -17.47
C ASP A 71 -1.99 -0.12 -17.04
N GLU A 72 -1.88 -0.48 -15.75
CA GLU A 72 -2.35 -1.76 -15.19
C GLU A 72 -3.69 -1.63 -14.44
N MET A 73 -4.18 -0.40 -14.22
CA MET A 73 -5.39 -0.14 -13.43
C MET A 73 -6.66 -0.76 -14.04
N ASP A 74 -6.83 -0.69 -15.36
CA ASP A 74 -8.00 -1.28 -16.02
C ASP A 74 -8.00 -2.81 -15.93
N ASP A 75 -6.82 -3.41 -15.98
CA ASP A 75 -6.59 -4.84 -15.78
C ASP A 75 -6.95 -5.26 -14.34
N PHE A 76 -6.49 -4.49 -13.35
CA PHE A 76 -6.84 -4.70 -11.93
C PHE A 76 -8.35 -4.65 -11.72
N LYS A 77 -9.04 -3.63 -12.26
CA LYS A 77 -10.50 -3.48 -12.15
C LYS A 77 -11.23 -4.66 -12.76
N THR A 78 -10.84 -5.05 -13.97
CA THR A 78 -11.49 -6.12 -14.74
C THR A 78 -11.31 -7.47 -14.06
N LYS A 79 -10.07 -7.83 -13.70
CA LYS A 79 -9.74 -9.14 -13.09
C LYS A 79 -10.29 -9.27 -11.68
N SER A 80 -10.37 -8.16 -10.93
CA SER A 80 -10.95 -8.11 -9.59
C SER A 80 -12.49 -7.96 -9.61
N GLY A 81 -13.11 -7.98 -10.79
CA GLY A 81 -14.57 -7.85 -10.95
C GLY A 81 -15.15 -6.58 -10.33
N LEU A 82 -14.37 -5.50 -10.29
CA LEU A 82 -14.82 -4.22 -9.74
C LEU A 82 -15.74 -3.55 -10.75
N ALA A 83 -16.84 -2.96 -10.26
CA ALA A 83 -17.73 -2.16 -11.10
C ALA A 83 -16.97 -0.97 -11.73
N LYS A 84 -17.59 -0.26 -12.67
CA LYS A 84 -17.02 1.03 -13.11
C LYS A 84 -17.30 2.08 -12.04
N PHE A 85 -16.29 2.39 -11.22
CA PHE A 85 -16.31 3.46 -10.22
C PHE A 85 -15.43 4.64 -10.67
N THR A 86 -15.81 5.84 -10.25
CA THR A 86 -15.07 7.08 -10.52
C THR A 86 -13.93 7.23 -9.52
N ALA A 87 -12.81 7.81 -9.96
CA ALA A 87 -11.70 8.18 -9.08
C ALA A 87 -12.20 9.07 -7.93
N GLY A 88 -11.98 8.62 -6.71
CA GLY A 88 -12.39 9.25 -5.47
C GLY A 88 -12.24 8.29 -4.28
N VAL A 89 -12.13 8.87 -3.09
CA VAL A 89 -12.05 8.27 -1.77
C VAL A 89 -13.23 8.83 -0.98
N PRO A 90 -14.03 8.02 -0.27
CA PRO A 90 -15.08 8.53 0.59
C PRO A 90 -14.54 9.51 1.64
N LYS A 91 -15.33 10.51 2.04
CA LYS A 91 -14.88 11.54 3.00
C LYS A 91 -14.50 10.93 4.35
N ASP A 92 -15.24 9.92 4.79
CA ASP A 92 -15.04 9.28 6.08
C ASP A 92 -13.76 8.43 6.12
N TRP A 93 -13.30 7.96 4.95
CA TRP A 93 -12.06 7.21 4.81
C TRP A 93 -10.83 8.10 5.05
N LYS A 94 -10.94 9.42 4.79
CA LYS A 94 -9.85 10.37 5.10
C LYS A 94 -9.39 10.21 6.54
N TYR A 95 -10.30 10.06 7.50
CA TYR A 95 -9.93 10.02 8.91
C TYR A 95 -9.10 8.79 9.27
N HIS A 96 -9.35 7.66 8.62
CA HIS A 96 -8.60 6.42 8.86
C HIS A 96 -7.16 6.51 8.31
N TRP A 97 -6.98 7.05 7.10
CA TRP A 97 -5.67 7.11 6.42
C TRP A 97 -4.99 8.49 6.46
N ARG A 98 -5.49 9.44 7.25
CA ARG A 98 -4.94 10.82 7.33
C ARG A 98 -3.49 10.85 7.77
N ASP A 99 -3.18 10.06 8.78
CA ASP A 99 -1.88 10.11 9.47
C ASP A 99 -0.83 9.25 8.77
N THR A 100 -1.22 8.54 7.70
CA THR A 100 -0.31 7.80 6.85
C THR A 100 0.59 8.77 6.09
N LYS A 101 1.82 8.92 6.56
CA LYS A 101 2.83 9.85 6.01
C LYS A 101 3.10 9.67 4.51
N SER A 102 2.74 8.54 3.92
CA SER A 102 2.90 8.24 2.48
C SER A 102 1.74 8.74 1.61
N LEU A 103 0.68 9.34 2.16
CA LEU A 103 -0.56 9.68 1.44
C LEU A 103 -0.92 11.18 1.45
N PRO A 104 -0.02 12.10 1.07
CA PRO A 104 -0.28 13.55 1.07
C PRO A 104 -1.42 13.98 0.12
N LEU A 105 -1.86 13.09 -0.78
CA LEU A 105 -2.91 13.34 -1.78
C LEU A 105 -4.32 13.44 -1.17
N LEU A 106 -4.54 12.88 0.02
CA LEU A 106 -5.82 12.93 0.74
C LEU A 106 -6.15 14.34 1.29
N GLU A 107 -5.20 15.27 1.24
CA GLU A 107 -5.40 16.65 1.65
C GLU A 107 -6.08 17.53 0.59
N SER A 108 -6.19 17.05 -0.66
CA SER A 108 -6.91 17.79 -1.72
C SER A 108 -8.38 17.37 -1.81
N GLU A 109 -9.30 18.34 -1.90
CA GLU A 109 -10.75 18.12 -2.05
C GLU A 109 -11.14 17.41 -3.37
N GLN A 110 -10.21 17.28 -4.31
CA GLN A 110 -10.43 16.59 -5.59
C GLN A 110 -10.44 15.06 -5.44
N ALA A 111 -10.00 14.55 -4.29
CA ALA A 111 -9.98 13.13 -4.00
C ALA A 111 -11.34 12.54 -3.63
N TYR A 112 -12.47 13.28 -3.62
CA TYR A 112 -13.76 12.79 -3.09
C TYR A 112 -14.85 12.70 -4.18
N ARG A 113 -14.96 11.55 -4.85
CA ARG A 113 -16.02 11.29 -5.87
C ARG A 113 -16.51 9.83 -5.96
N ALA A 114 -16.22 8.99 -4.96
CA ALA A 114 -16.70 7.61 -4.98
C ALA A 114 -18.20 7.56 -4.68
N ASP A 115 -18.93 6.74 -5.43
CA ASP A 115 -20.34 6.41 -5.17
C ASP A 115 -20.39 5.26 -4.15
N GLU A 116 -20.91 5.53 -2.96
CA GLU A 116 -20.99 4.56 -1.86
C GLU A 116 -21.95 3.40 -2.19
N GLU A 117 -22.81 3.53 -3.21
CA GLU A 117 -23.77 2.50 -3.61
C GLU A 117 -23.14 1.35 -4.42
N GLN A 118 -21.91 1.52 -4.92
CA GLN A 118 -21.16 0.51 -5.69
C GLN A 118 -20.20 -0.35 -4.85
N LEU A 119 -20.28 -0.22 -3.53
CA LEU A 119 -19.52 -0.96 -2.56
C LEU A 119 -20.01 -2.41 -2.47
N ALA A 120 -19.30 -3.35 -3.10
CA ALA A 120 -19.59 -4.77 -3.00
C ALA A 120 -19.56 -5.21 -1.53
N GLN A 121 -20.52 -6.03 -1.08
CA GLN A 121 -20.80 -6.25 0.35
C GLN A 121 -19.63 -6.84 1.17
N THR A 122 -18.57 -7.36 0.53
CA THR A 122 -17.38 -7.89 1.22
C THR A 122 -16.12 -7.05 1.03
N ARG A 123 -16.16 -5.99 0.20
CA ARG A 123 -15.01 -5.11 -0.01
C ARG A 123 -15.37 -3.75 -0.55
N TRP A 124 -14.57 -2.77 -0.14
CA TRP A 124 -14.66 -1.41 -0.56
C TRP A 124 -13.33 -1.00 -1.18
N VAL A 125 -13.40 -0.47 -2.41
CA VAL A 125 -12.22 -0.06 -3.18
C VAL A 125 -12.45 1.34 -3.70
N ALA A 126 -11.51 2.22 -3.39
CA ALA A 126 -11.48 3.61 -3.82
C ALA A 126 -10.11 3.91 -4.44
N TYR A 127 -10.00 4.93 -5.29
CA TYR A 127 -8.70 5.30 -5.85
C TYR A 127 -8.57 6.77 -6.19
N THR A 128 -7.34 7.27 -6.22
CA THR A 128 -7.00 8.61 -6.72
C THR A 128 -5.74 8.55 -7.57
N THR A 129 -5.54 9.55 -8.42
CA THR A 129 -4.41 9.58 -9.36
C THR A 129 -3.19 10.25 -8.75
N LYS A 130 -2.01 9.69 -9.05
CA LYS A 130 -0.70 10.22 -8.68
C LYS A 130 0.30 9.99 -9.83
N ASP A 131 0.61 11.05 -10.56
CA ASP A 131 1.58 11.02 -11.66
C ASP A 131 1.28 9.89 -12.68
N THR A 132 2.08 8.82 -12.67
CA THR A 132 1.98 7.66 -13.57
C THR A 132 1.34 6.43 -12.90
N SER A 133 0.74 6.61 -11.73
CA SER A 133 0.17 5.55 -10.92
C SER A 133 -1.16 5.99 -10.32
N GLU A 134 -1.94 5.01 -9.91
CA GLU A 134 -3.18 5.18 -9.20
C GLU A 134 -2.99 4.65 -7.78
N ILE A 135 -3.37 5.44 -6.78
CA ILE A 135 -3.35 5.08 -5.37
C ILE A 135 -4.69 4.47 -5.03
N VAL A 136 -4.70 3.20 -4.66
CA VAL A 136 -5.90 2.43 -4.39
C VAL A 136 -6.01 2.16 -2.89
N PHE A 137 -7.16 2.52 -2.34
CA PHE A 137 -7.54 2.32 -0.95
C PHE A 137 -8.48 1.12 -0.89
N ILE A 138 -8.17 0.18 0.00
CA ILE A 138 -8.88 -1.09 0.10
C ILE A 138 -9.30 -1.29 1.55
N HIS A 139 -10.55 -1.69 1.73
CA HIS A 139 -11.05 -2.26 2.97
C HIS A 139 -11.81 -3.53 2.59
N ALA A 140 -11.40 -4.69 3.09
CA ALA A 140 -12.07 -5.95 2.80
C ALA A 140 -12.34 -6.73 4.09
N LEU A 141 -13.52 -7.34 4.12
CA LEU A 141 -13.95 -8.25 5.17
C LEU A 141 -13.63 -9.68 4.71
N CYS A 142 -12.94 -10.43 5.57
CA CYS A 142 -12.92 -11.88 5.56
C CYS A 142 -14.01 -12.38 6.53
#